data_AF-A0A7S1ETX4-F1
#
_entry.id   AF-A0A7S1ETX4-F1
#
_cell.length_a   1.000
_cell.length_b   1.000
_cell.length_c   1.000
_cell.angle_alpha   90.00
_cell.angle_beta   90.00
_cell.angle_gamma   90.00
#
_symmetry.space_group_name_H-M   'P 1'
#
loop_
_entity.id
_entity.type
_entity.pdbx_description
1 polymer ?
#
loop_
_entity_poly.entity_id
_entity_poly.type
_entity_poly.pdbx_seq_one_letter_code
_entity_poly.pdbx_strand_id
1 'polypeptide(L)'
;MDSGRRLSHVLLFHRQSESFLRLCSRIQQRSCGLCHLGHPTLVVSRRNLLNVLKNVLVFTITNVFPDSLSPSGLHYGLTFAKADTDMIPTAEISHSTLMCGSDRIHVEEVIGKGSSGIVYSGIHINTGEKIVIKTGKTSSLEAEIRILNYLKSNLKAHASIEELVLSCDLTNGLTAVVKRPLFESSSDQSLTQTLSDIPSKSTRQEAVRNIIDTFLVVLESDVAVSDVQFLIDTLSGSVLLIDVSESRMLPINQPWEKWDILDQASVLNFIQETRAILALESEYANQYMERKLASNSHTLLHEVLSH
;
A
#
# COMPACT_ATOMS: atom_id res chain seq x y z
N MET A 1 21.65 -38.05 -9.69
CA MET A 1 21.31 -37.38 -10.95
C MET A 1 20.06 -36.55 -10.70
N ASP A 2 20.23 -35.23 -10.72
CA ASP A 2 19.25 -34.21 -10.35
C ASP A 2 18.01 -34.22 -11.25
N SER A 3 16.83 -34.36 -10.64
CA SER A 3 15.54 -34.00 -11.25
C SER A 3 15.21 -32.55 -10.87
N GLY A 4 15.85 -31.61 -11.56
CA GLY A 4 15.63 -30.17 -11.37
C GLY A 4 14.18 -29.78 -11.64
N ARG A 5 13.40 -29.49 -10.58
CA ARG A 5 12.09 -28.85 -10.69
C ARG A 5 12.27 -27.45 -11.27
N ARG A 6 11.77 -27.23 -12.50
CA ARG A 6 11.66 -25.89 -13.08
C ARG A 6 10.48 -25.16 -12.42
N LEU A 7 10.77 -24.13 -11.64
CA LEU A 7 9.77 -23.17 -11.18
C LEU A 7 9.26 -22.37 -12.40
N SER A 8 7.97 -22.48 -12.68
CA SER A 8 7.26 -21.69 -13.68
C SER A 8 6.39 -20.66 -12.95
N HIS A 9 6.40 -19.41 -13.40
CA HIS A 9 5.50 -18.39 -12.87
C HIS A 9 4.29 -18.24 -13.81
N VAL A 10 3.11 -18.13 -13.22
CA VAL A 10 1.84 -18.02 -13.92
C VAL A 10 1.35 -16.59 -13.77
N LEU A 11 1.25 -15.85 -14.88
CA LEU A 11 0.60 -14.54 -14.91
C LEU A 11 -0.84 -14.75 -15.39
N LEU A 12 -1.79 -14.35 -14.55
CA LEU A 12 -3.22 -14.38 -14.86
C LEU A 12 -3.65 -12.98 -15.29
N PHE A 13 -4.27 -12.88 -16.47
CA PHE A 13 -4.83 -11.63 -16.97
C PHE A 13 -6.36 -11.72 -16.97
N HIS A 14 -7.02 -10.75 -16.35
CA HIS A 14 -8.48 -10.65 -16.37
C HIS A 14 -8.92 -9.90 -17.64
N ARG A 15 -9.69 -10.58 -18.50
CA ARG A 15 -10.26 -10.15 -19.80
C ARG A 15 -9.31 -10.08 -21.02
N GLN A 16 -9.84 -10.53 -22.15
CA GLN A 16 -9.20 -10.42 -23.47
C GLN A 16 -9.50 -9.03 -24.07
N SER A 17 -8.47 -8.18 -24.19
CA SER A 17 -8.53 -7.02 -25.08
C SER A 17 -7.81 -7.34 -26.39
N GLU A 18 -8.24 -6.73 -27.50
CA GLU A 18 -7.59 -6.90 -28.81
C GLU A 18 -6.10 -6.50 -28.76
N SER A 19 -5.77 -5.51 -27.93
CA SER A 19 -4.41 -5.07 -27.62
C SER A 19 -3.58 -6.14 -26.91
N PHE A 20 -4.19 -6.89 -25.99
CA PHE A 20 -3.55 -8.04 -25.33
C PHE A 20 -3.27 -9.17 -26.33
N LEU A 21 -4.20 -9.45 -27.25
CA LEU A 21 -3.98 -10.44 -28.32
C LEU A 21 -2.83 -10.03 -29.26
N ARG A 22 -2.68 -8.74 -29.56
CA ARG A 22 -1.54 -8.20 -30.33
C ARG A 22 -0.22 -8.27 -29.55
N LEU A 23 -0.23 -8.08 -28.24
CA LEU A 23 0.95 -8.28 -27.39
C LEU A 23 1.35 -9.77 -27.34
N CYS A 24 0.38 -10.67 -27.17
CA CYS A 24 0.59 -12.11 -27.21
C CYS A 24 1.10 -12.58 -28.58
N SER A 25 0.60 -12.04 -29.69
CA SER A 25 1.08 -12.41 -31.03
C SER A 25 2.52 -11.96 -31.29
N ARG A 26 2.93 -10.81 -30.72
CA ARG A 26 4.34 -10.35 -30.75
C ARG A 26 5.26 -11.22 -29.89
N ILE A 27 4.78 -11.71 -28.75
CA ILE A 27 5.53 -12.61 -27.86
C ILE A 27 5.57 -14.05 -28.41
N GLN A 28 4.53 -14.49 -29.13
CA GLN A 28 4.38 -15.84 -29.70
C GLN A 28 5.49 -16.24 -30.68
N GLN A 29 6.29 -15.30 -31.19
CA GLN A 29 7.43 -15.65 -32.04
C GLN A 29 8.62 -16.28 -31.28
N ARG A 30 8.63 -16.30 -29.93
CA ARG A 30 9.81 -16.75 -29.16
C ARG A 30 9.55 -17.62 -27.93
N SER A 31 8.61 -18.58 -28.00
CA SER A 31 8.36 -19.68 -27.02
C SER A 31 7.28 -19.38 -25.98
N CYS A 32 6.03 -19.77 -26.26
CA CYS A 32 4.94 -19.97 -25.28
C CYS A 32 3.98 -21.05 -25.81
N GLY A 33 3.50 -21.95 -24.94
CA GLY A 33 2.42 -22.89 -25.23
C GLY A 33 1.09 -22.38 -24.64
N LEU A 34 -0.01 -22.55 -25.36
CA LEU A 34 -1.37 -22.22 -24.89
C LEU A 34 -1.94 -23.40 -24.09
N CYS A 35 -2.46 -23.14 -22.89
CA CYS A 35 -3.23 -24.12 -22.10
C CYS A 35 -4.74 -23.93 -22.34
N HIS A 36 -5.48 -25.03 -22.51
CA HIS A 36 -6.91 -25.11 -22.82
C HIS A 36 -7.87 -24.75 -21.66
N LEU A 37 -7.50 -23.83 -20.75
CA LEU A 37 -8.26 -23.56 -19.51
C LEU A 37 -9.03 -22.24 -19.53
N GLY A 38 -9.81 -21.94 -20.58
CA GLY A 38 -10.86 -20.90 -20.58
C GLY A 38 -10.46 -19.44 -20.32
N HIS A 39 -9.22 -19.17 -19.90
CA HIS A 39 -8.65 -17.87 -19.57
C HIS A 39 -7.26 -17.78 -20.19
N PRO A 40 -6.89 -16.63 -20.81
CA PRO A 40 -5.55 -16.44 -21.34
C PRO A 40 -4.54 -16.43 -20.18
N THR A 41 -3.78 -17.52 -20.07
CA THR A 41 -2.73 -17.68 -19.07
C THR A 41 -1.39 -17.57 -19.79
N LEU A 42 -0.55 -16.63 -19.38
CA LEU A 42 0.80 -16.51 -19.92
C LEU A 42 1.78 -17.20 -18.97
N VAL A 43 2.30 -18.36 -19.38
CA VAL A 43 3.34 -19.08 -18.66
C VAL A 43 4.69 -18.63 -19.21
N VAL A 44 5.44 -17.87 -18.41
CA VAL A 44 6.73 -17.32 -18.82
C VAL A 44 7.85 -18.03 -18.07
N SER A 45 8.88 -18.48 -18.78
CA SER A 45 10.09 -18.99 -18.13
C SER A 45 10.79 -17.88 -17.35
N ARG A 46 11.47 -18.21 -16.24
CA ARG A 46 12.22 -17.24 -15.42
C ARG A 46 13.17 -16.35 -16.24
N ARG A 47 13.78 -16.87 -17.33
CA ARG A 47 14.66 -16.09 -18.23
C ARG A 47 13.92 -15.05 -19.06
N ASN A 48 12.64 -15.27 -19.37
CA ASN A 48 11.85 -14.39 -20.21
C ASN A 48 10.94 -13.45 -19.40
N LEU A 49 10.77 -13.69 -18.10
CA LEU A 49 9.91 -12.89 -17.22
C LEU A 49 10.33 -11.41 -17.21
N LEU A 50 11.63 -11.14 -17.14
CA LEU A 50 12.18 -9.78 -17.20
C LEU A 50 11.82 -9.04 -18.50
N ASN A 51 11.84 -9.75 -19.64
CA ASN A 51 11.48 -9.15 -20.93
C ASN A 51 9.96 -8.96 -21.05
N VAL A 52 9.16 -9.87 -20.50
CA VAL A 52 7.70 -9.72 -20.48
C VAL A 52 7.30 -8.57 -19.57
N LEU A 53 7.86 -8.48 -18.36
CA LEU A 53 7.63 -7.37 -17.43
C LEU A 53 8.03 -6.02 -18.04
N LYS A 54 9.19 -5.93 -18.69
CA LYS A 54 9.59 -4.70 -19.41
C LYS A 54 8.57 -4.28 -20.47
N ASN A 55 8.06 -5.22 -21.27
CA ASN A 55 7.10 -4.90 -22.32
C ASN A 55 5.70 -4.59 -21.78
N VAL A 56 5.27 -5.26 -20.69
CA VAL A 56 4.00 -4.97 -20.01
C VAL A 56 4.06 -3.61 -19.32
N LEU A 57 5.16 -3.31 -18.62
CA LEU A 57 5.37 -2.03 -17.94
C LEU A 57 5.37 -0.87 -18.95
N VAL A 58 6.08 -1.00 -20.08
CA VAL A 58 6.07 -0.01 -21.17
C VAL A 58 4.68 0.17 -21.77
N PHE A 59 3.91 -0.91 -21.93
CA PHE A 59 2.55 -0.86 -22.48
C PHE A 59 1.56 -0.20 -21.52
N THR A 60 1.71 -0.41 -20.22
CA THR A 60 0.90 0.27 -19.20
C THR A 60 1.24 1.75 -19.17
N ILE A 61 2.53 2.12 -19.07
CA ILE A 61 3.01 3.50 -19.05
C ILE A 61 2.55 4.30 -20.29
N THR A 62 2.67 3.74 -21.50
CA THR A 62 2.27 4.44 -22.74
C THR A 62 0.75 4.63 -22.91
N ASN A 63 -0.09 4.00 -22.08
CA ASN A 63 -1.55 4.22 -22.07
C ASN A 63 -2.03 4.95 -20.80
N VAL A 64 -1.13 5.44 -19.93
CA VAL A 64 -1.47 6.26 -18.75
C VAL A 64 -1.87 7.69 -19.14
N PHE A 65 -1.60 8.12 -20.38
CA PHE A 65 -2.10 9.38 -20.93
C PHE A 65 -2.55 9.24 -22.39
N PRO A 66 -3.85 9.07 -22.67
CA PRO A 66 -4.43 9.58 -23.88
C PRO A 66 -5.30 10.78 -23.54
N ASP A 67 -4.85 11.96 -23.99
CA ASP A 67 -5.74 13.08 -24.24
C ASP A 67 -6.88 12.60 -25.14
N SER A 68 -8.09 12.57 -24.59
CA SER A 68 -9.35 12.21 -25.25
C SER A 68 -9.48 10.75 -25.73
N LEU A 69 -10.28 9.95 -25.03
CA LEU A 69 -11.29 9.00 -25.58
C LEU A 69 -12.04 8.26 -24.44
N SER A 70 -13.37 8.32 -24.51
CA SER A 70 -14.45 7.45 -23.97
C SER A 70 -14.22 6.55 -22.71
N PRO A 71 -15.17 6.49 -21.75
CA PRO A 71 -15.05 5.81 -20.46
C PRO A 71 -15.24 4.29 -20.57
N SER A 72 -14.23 3.60 -21.10
CA SER A 72 -14.08 2.15 -20.94
C SER A 72 -12.70 1.87 -20.40
N GLY A 73 -12.54 2.08 -19.09
CA GLY A 73 -11.30 1.88 -18.35
C GLY A 73 -10.83 0.43 -18.42
N LEU A 74 -9.67 0.23 -19.01
CA LEU A 74 -8.94 -1.04 -19.00
C LEU A 74 -8.13 -1.11 -17.69
N HIS A 75 -8.65 -1.82 -16.69
CA HIS A 75 -7.89 -2.17 -15.49
C HIS A 75 -6.94 -3.33 -15.81
N TYR A 76 -5.65 -3.04 -15.94
CA TYR A 76 -4.60 -4.05 -15.96
C TYR A 76 -4.09 -4.25 -14.53
N GLY A 77 -4.67 -5.20 -13.80
CA GLY A 77 -4.12 -5.65 -12.52
C GLY A 77 -3.10 -6.77 -12.74
N LEU A 78 -1.85 -6.58 -12.31
CA LEU A 78 -0.92 -7.69 -12.08
C LEU A 78 -1.23 -8.25 -10.69
N THR A 79 -2.12 -9.24 -10.61
CA THR A 79 -2.39 -9.91 -9.33
C THR A 79 -1.39 -11.05 -9.16
N PHE A 80 -0.46 -10.91 -8.22
CA PHE A 80 0.31 -12.05 -7.74
C PHE A 80 -0.63 -12.89 -6.87
N ALA A 81 -0.87 -14.14 -7.27
CA ALA A 81 -1.69 -15.05 -6.46
C ALA A 81 -1.02 -15.27 -5.10
N LYS A 82 -1.64 -14.75 -4.04
CA LYS A 82 -1.26 -14.99 -2.64
C LYS A 82 -1.50 -16.48 -2.37
N ALA A 83 -0.43 -17.23 -2.09
CA ALA A 83 -0.55 -18.61 -1.64
C ALA A 83 -1.32 -18.64 -0.31
N ASP A 84 -2.14 -19.68 -0.13
CA ASP A 84 -3.03 -19.88 1.02
C ASP A 84 -2.42 -19.40 2.34
N THR A 85 -3.05 -18.39 2.94
CA THR A 85 -2.65 -17.85 4.24
C THR A 85 -3.05 -18.85 5.32
N ASP A 86 -2.07 -19.58 5.85
CA ASP A 86 -2.19 -20.21 7.15
C ASP A 86 -2.71 -19.15 8.14
N MET A 87 -3.95 -19.32 8.63
CA MET A 87 -4.48 -18.52 9.73
C MET A 87 -3.47 -18.60 10.87
N ILE A 88 -2.83 -17.48 11.19
CA ILE A 88 -1.90 -17.41 12.32
C ILE A 88 -2.74 -17.63 13.58
N PRO A 89 -2.51 -18.70 14.36
CA PRO A 89 -3.15 -18.84 15.66
C PRO A 89 -2.56 -17.77 16.55
N THR A 90 -3.24 -16.63 16.64
CA THR A 90 -2.92 -15.55 17.56
C THR A 90 -3.87 -15.73 18.74
N ALA A 91 -3.31 -16.06 19.91
CA ALA A 91 -4.11 -16.08 21.13
C ALA A 91 -4.72 -14.68 21.31
N GLU A 92 -6.04 -14.61 21.49
CA GLU A 92 -6.72 -13.34 21.72
C GLU A 92 -6.36 -12.84 23.13
N ILE A 93 -5.77 -11.64 23.21
CA ILE A 93 -5.23 -11.06 24.47
C ILE A 93 -6.10 -9.92 25.03
N SER A 94 -7.37 -9.85 24.62
CA SER A 94 -8.33 -8.83 25.08
C SER A 94 -8.42 -8.80 26.61
N HIS A 95 -8.55 -7.62 27.19
CA HIS A 95 -8.61 -7.38 28.65
C HIS A 95 -7.37 -7.81 29.44
N SER A 96 -6.23 -8.00 28.77
CA SER A 96 -4.96 -8.27 29.44
C SER A 96 -4.16 -6.99 29.71
N THR A 97 -3.10 -7.12 30.53
CA THR A 97 -2.07 -6.08 30.64
C THR A 97 -0.82 -6.58 29.94
N LEU A 98 -0.43 -5.88 28.88
CA LEU A 98 0.80 -6.13 28.15
C LEU A 98 1.95 -5.35 28.80
N MET A 99 3.07 -6.03 29.01
CA MET A 99 4.30 -5.45 29.58
C MET A 99 5.35 -5.32 28.47
N CYS A 100 5.72 -4.09 28.13
CA CYS A 100 6.69 -3.79 27.07
C CYS A 100 7.85 -2.99 27.67
N GLY A 101 8.80 -3.71 28.27
CA GLY A 101 9.85 -3.08 29.08
C GLY A 101 9.27 -2.44 30.34
N SER A 102 9.47 -1.13 30.51
CA SER A 102 8.86 -0.36 31.62
C SER A 102 7.43 0.08 31.35
N ASP A 103 6.97 -0.03 30.10
CA ASP A 103 5.64 0.41 29.71
C ASP A 103 4.59 -0.66 29.97
N ARG A 104 3.43 -0.19 30.46
CA ARG A 104 2.30 -1.02 30.81
C ARG A 104 1.12 -0.60 29.95
N ILE A 105 0.54 -1.56 29.26
CA ILE A 105 -0.51 -1.31 28.30
C ILE A 105 -1.73 -2.14 28.68
N HIS A 106 -2.86 -1.47 28.89
CA HIS A 106 -4.13 -2.15 29.03
C HIS A 106 -4.68 -2.45 27.63
N VAL A 107 -4.81 -3.73 27.29
CA VAL A 107 -5.42 -4.16 26.03
C VAL A 107 -6.92 -4.19 26.22
N GLU A 108 -7.66 -3.49 25.37
CA GLU A 108 -9.11 -3.43 25.42
C GLU A 108 -9.71 -4.43 24.42
N GLU A 109 -10.54 -3.97 23.48
CA GLU A 109 -11.29 -4.82 22.58
C GLU A 109 -10.59 -5.01 21.23
N VAL A 110 -10.97 -6.07 20.51
CA VAL A 110 -10.51 -6.26 19.14
C VAL A 110 -11.22 -5.29 18.22
N ILE A 111 -10.45 -4.48 17.50
CA ILE A 111 -10.95 -3.51 16.51
C ILE A 111 -10.69 -3.95 15.06
N GLY A 112 -9.87 -4.98 14.84
CA GLY A 112 -9.63 -5.53 13.51
C GLY A 112 -8.92 -6.89 13.52
N LYS A 113 -9.14 -7.70 12.49
CA LYS A 113 -8.44 -8.99 12.25
C LYS A 113 -8.06 -9.07 10.78
N GLY A 114 -6.82 -9.41 10.47
CA GLY A 114 -6.30 -9.52 9.10
C GLY A 114 -5.24 -10.61 8.96
N SER A 115 -4.69 -10.78 7.74
CA SER A 115 -3.67 -11.82 7.48
C SER A 115 -2.39 -11.62 8.28
N SER A 116 -2.12 -10.37 8.68
CA SER A 116 -0.92 -9.98 9.44
C SER A 116 -1.12 -10.08 10.95
N GLY A 117 -2.35 -10.34 11.42
CA GLY A 117 -2.67 -10.57 12.82
C GLY A 117 -3.92 -9.86 13.34
N ILE A 118 -3.96 -9.57 14.64
CA ILE A 118 -5.12 -8.98 15.33
C ILE A 118 -4.77 -7.56 15.79
N VAL A 119 -5.71 -6.64 15.62
CA VAL A 119 -5.60 -5.24 16.04
C VAL A 119 -6.57 -5.00 17.20
N TYR A 120 -6.06 -4.43 18.29
CA TYR A 120 -6.80 -4.10 19.49
C TYR A 120 -6.77 -2.59 19.75
N SER A 121 -7.82 -2.07 20.37
CA SER A 121 -7.72 -0.80 21.10
C SER A 121 -7.01 -1.04 22.44
N GLY A 122 -6.48 0.02 23.03
CA GLY A 122 -5.90 -0.05 24.35
C GLY A 122 -5.56 1.32 24.93
N ILE A 123 -5.09 1.29 26.17
CA ILE A 123 -4.66 2.46 26.92
C ILE A 123 -3.23 2.26 27.40
N HIS A 124 -2.36 3.21 27.11
CA HIS A 124 -1.03 3.27 27.67
C HIS A 124 -1.13 3.73 29.13
N ILE A 125 -1.00 2.81 30.09
CA ILE A 125 -1.36 3.05 31.50
C ILE A 125 -0.56 4.19 32.11
N ASN A 126 0.72 4.31 31.73
CA ASN A 126 1.62 5.32 32.31
C ASN A 126 1.26 6.75 31.87
N THR A 127 0.69 6.92 30.67
CA THR A 127 0.37 8.25 30.10
C THR A 127 -1.13 8.53 30.02
N GLY A 128 -1.97 7.51 30.14
CA GLY A 128 -3.41 7.59 29.90
C GLY A 128 -3.80 7.73 28.42
N GLU A 129 -2.83 7.67 27.50
CA GLU A 129 -3.08 7.84 26.07
C GLU A 129 -3.80 6.61 25.47
N LYS A 130 -4.78 6.85 24.60
CA LYS A 130 -5.37 5.81 23.77
C LYS A 130 -4.38 5.36 22.71
N ILE A 131 -4.29 4.06 22.49
CA ILE A 131 -3.34 3.42 21.57
C ILE A 131 -4.03 2.31 20.77
N VAL A 132 -3.37 1.93 19.68
CA VAL A 132 -3.73 0.78 18.86
C VAL A 132 -2.61 -0.25 18.96
N ILE A 133 -2.96 -1.52 19.11
CA ILE A 133 -2.02 -2.61 19.33
C ILE A 133 -2.22 -3.65 18.24
N LYS A 134 -1.25 -3.82 17.35
CA LYS A 134 -1.25 -4.87 16.33
C LYS A 134 -0.37 -6.02 16.79
N THR A 135 -0.94 -7.22 16.96
CA THR A 135 -0.19 -8.43 17.30
C THR A 135 -0.12 -9.37 16.11
N GLY A 136 1.04 -9.99 15.88
CA GLY A 136 1.27 -10.84 14.71
C GLY A 136 2.63 -11.54 14.78
N LYS A 137 2.97 -12.34 13.75
CA LYS A 137 4.30 -12.96 13.64
C LYS A 137 5.36 -11.88 13.59
N THR A 138 6.45 -12.04 14.35
CA THR A 138 7.56 -11.08 14.39
C THR A 138 8.08 -10.75 12.99
N SER A 139 8.34 -11.77 12.17
CA SER A 139 8.80 -11.59 10.78
C SER A 139 7.85 -10.79 9.90
N SER A 140 6.55 -10.80 10.19
CA SER A 140 5.55 -10.04 9.45
C SER A 140 5.50 -8.57 9.87
N LEU A 141 5.77 -8.28 11.16
CA LEU A 141 5.69 -6.92 11.71
C LEU A 141 7.03 -6.18 11.67
N GLU A 142 8.16 -6.88 11.54
CA GLU A 142 9.49 -6.27 11.42
C GLU A 142 9.60 -5.24 10.27
N ALA A 143 8.98 -5.53 9.12
CA ALA A 143 8.98 -4.60 7.99
C ALA A 143 8.24 -3.30 8.33
N GLU A 144 7.08 -3.41 8.95
CA GLU A 144 6.24 -2.29 9.39
C GLU A 144 6.96 -1.45 10.46
N ILE A 145 7.53 -2.09 11.48
CA ILE A 145 8.32 -1.42 12.54
C ILE A 145 9.48 -0.62 11.93
N ARG A 146 10.20 -1.21 10.97
CA ARG A 146 11.33 -0.55 10.30
C ARG A 146 10.88 0.70 9.56
N ILE A 147 9.79 0.60 8.78
CA ILE A 147 9.26 1.73 8.01
C ILE A 147 8.75 2.83 8.93
N LEU A 148 8.00 2.50 9.97
CA LEU A 148 7.48 3.49 10.92
C LEU A 148 8.59 4.22 11.68
N ASN A 149 9.64 3.50 12.13
CA ASN A 149 10.81 4.14 12.75
C ASN A 149 11.55 5.06 11.78
N TYR A 150 11.68 4.63 10.52
CA TYR A 150 12.30 5.42 9.48
C TYR A 150 11.50 6.70 9.18
N LEU A 151 10.19 6.58 8.97
CA LEU A 151 9.30 7.72 8.78
C LEU A 151 9.33 8.65 9.99
N LYS A 152 9.26 8.14 11.23
CA LYS A 152 9.37 8.94 12.46
C LYS A 152 10.68 9.74 12.57
N SER A 153 11.77 9.21 12.03
CA SER A 153 13.10 9.85 12.09
C SER A 153 13.31 10.89 10.98
N ASN A 154 12.71 10.70 9.81
CA ASN A 154 12.89 11.56 8.65
C ASN A 154 11.77 12.60 8.48
N LEU A 155 10.59 12.31 9.00
CA LEU A 155 9.48 13.24 9.07
C LEU A 155 9.50 13.98 10.40
N LYS A 156 9.43 15.32 10.34
CA LYS A 156 8.82 16.07 11.44
C LYS A 156 7.41 15.49 11.59
N ALA A 157 7.05 15.05 12.80
CA ALA A 157 5.81 14.35 13.09
C ALA A 157 4.64 14.81 12.18
N HIS A 158 4.19 13.92 11.29
CA HIS A 158 3.13 14.21 10.34
C HIS A 158 1.83 13.61 10.85
N ALA A 159 0.81 14.46 11.06
CA ALA A 159 -0.44 14.08 11.72
C ALA A 159 -1.23 12.99 10.96
N SER A 160 -0.90 12.74 9.70
CA SER A 160 -1.63 11.83 8.81
C SER A 160 -0.99 10.45 8.62
N ILE A 161 0.07 10.12 9.36
CA ILE A 161 0.73 8.80 9.28
C ILE A 161 0.74 8.20 10.68
N GLU A 162 0.41 6.92 10.81
CA GLU A 162 0.45 6.24 12.10
C GLU A 162 1.84 6.34 12.74
N GLU A 163 1.87 6.59 14.06
CA GLU A 163 3.13 6.72 14.78
C GLU A 163 3.41 5.44 15.58
N LEU A 164 4.61 4.87 15.40
CA LEU A 164 5.11 3.84 16.29
C LEU A 164 5.45 4.45 17.65
N VAL A 165 4.79 3.94 18.69
CA VAL A 165 5.09 4.26 20.10
C VAL A 165 6.18 3.31 20.59
N LEU A 166 5.92 2.00 20.52
CA LEU A 166 6.85 0.97 20.94
C LEU A 166 6.52 -0.37 20.27
N SER A 167 7.44 -1.33 20.38
CA SER A 167 7.23 -2.72 20.01
C SER A 167 7.79 -3.65 21.08
N CYS A 168 7.16 -4.80 21.28
CA CYS A 168 7.56 -5.77 22.29
C CYS A 168 7.28 -7.19 21.83
N ASP A 169 8.21 -8.08 22.17
CA ASP A 169 8.07 -9.49 21.86
C ASP A 169 7.09 -10.15 22.83
N LEU A 170 6.19 -10.92 22.25
CA LEU A 170 5.28 -11.80 22.94
C LEU A 170 5.85 -13.23 22.94
N THR A 171 5.22 -14.12 23.69
CA THR A 171 5.55 -15.55 23.63
C THR A 171 5.30 -16.12 22.23
N ASN A 172 6.08 -17.15 21.85
CA ASN A 172 5.90 -17.94 20.62
C ASN A 172 6.21 -17.22 19.30
N GLY A 173 7.16 -16.27 19.30
CA GLY A 173 7.58 -15.57 18.07
C GLY A 173 6.51 -14.64 17.52
N LEU A 174 5.66 -14.13 18.41
CA LEU A 174 4.72 -13.07 18.13
C LEU A 174 5.31 -11.75 18.63
N THR A 175 4.93 -10.64 18.01
CA THR A 175 5.30 -9.29 18.43
C THR A 175 4.03 -8.46 18.54
N ALA A 176 3.99 -7.57 19.52
CA ALA A 176 3.01 -6.49 19.60
C ALA A 176 3.65 -5.18 19.14
N VAL A 177 2.98 -4.49 18.22
CA VAL A 177 3.33 -3.17 17.73
C VAL A 177 2.30 -2.19 18.25
N VAL A 178 2.75 -1.24 19.05
CA VAL A 178 1.91 -0.26 19.73
C VAL A 178 2.04 1.07 19.02
N LYS A 179 0.90 1.59 18.60
CA LYS A 179 0.80 2.77 17.74
C LYS A 179 -0.10 3.80 18.38
N ARG A 180 0.15 5.07 18.09
CA ARG A 180 -0.75 6.15 18.48
C ARG A 180 -1.76 6.38 17.35
N PRO A 181 -3.07 6.14 17.55
CA PRO A 181 -4.07 6.66 16.64
C PRO A 181 -4.09 8.19 16.80
N LEU A 182 -3.88 8.92 15.71
CA LEU A 182 -3.89 10.39 15.74
C LEU A 182 -5.32 10.97 15.76
N PHE A 183 -6.35 10.13 15.59
CA PHE A 183 -7.73 10.52 15.85
C PHE A 183 -8.00 10.46 17.36
N GLU A 184 -8.12 11.63 17.98
CA GLU A 184 -8.69 11.74 19.33
C GLU A 184 -10.14 11.31 19.27
N SER A 185 -10.40 10.04 19.56
CA SER A 185 -11.73 9.44 19.62
C SER A 185 -12.66 10.17 20.59
N SER A 186 -13.35 11.19 20.09
CA SER A 186 -14.68 11.51 20.57
C SER A 186 -15.63 10.38 20.15
N SER A 187 -16.57 10.01 21.01
CA SER A 187 -17.56 8.94 20.79
C SER A 187 -18.38 9.07 19.50
N ASP A 188 -18.31 10.22 18.84
CA ASP A 188 -19.09 10.57 17.64
C ASP A 188 -18.28 10.50 16.33
N GLN A 189 -17.01 10.06 16.38
CA GLN A 189 -16.20 9.92 15.16
C GLN A 189 -16.62 8.69 14.36
N SER A 190 -17.22 8.93 13.18
CA SER A 190 -17.43 7.90 12.16
C SER A 190 -16.22 7.89 11.24
N LEU A 191 -15.44 6.80 11.30
CA LEU A 191 -14.32 6.53 10.41
C LEU A 191 -14.78 5.69 9.21
N THR A 192 -14.26 6.00 8.02
CA THR A 192 -14.44 5.19 6.81
C THR A 192 -13.12 4.99 6.09
N GLN A 193 -13.06 3.99 5.20
CA GLN A 193 -11.94 3.76 4.28
C GLN A 193 -12.24 4.25 2.85
N THR A 194 -13.47 4.72 2.58
CA THR A 194 -13.88 5.16 1.25
C THR A 194 -14.45 6.58 1.27
N LEU A 195 -14.07 7.38 0.26
CA LEU A 195 -14.60 8.72 0.09
C LEU A 195 -16.12 8.74 -0.15
N SER A 196 -16.70 7.65 -0.67
CA SER A 196 -18.15 7.57 -0.95
C SER A 196 -19.01 7.71 0.29
N ASP A 197 -18.50 7.31 1.45
CA ASP A 197 -19.28 7.28 2.70
C ASP A 197 -19.33 8.65 3.38
N ILE A 198 -18.53 9.61 2.91
CA ILE A 198 -18.48 10.97 3.43
C ILE A 198 -19.58 11.79 2.73
N PRO A 199 -20.65 12.21 3.43
CA PRO A 199 -21.81 12.81 2.78
C PRO A 199 -21.50 14.20 2.18
N SER A 200 -20.70 14.99 2.89
CA SER A 200 -20.39 16.37 2.51
C SER A 200 -19.32 16.42 1.41
N LYS A 201 -19.61 17.12 0.31
CA LYS A 201 -18.62 17.36 -0.75
C LYS A 201 -17.41 18.14 -0.25
N SER A 202 -17.60 19.14 0.60
CA SER A 202 -16.47 19.92 1.14
C SER A 202 -15.57 19.05 2.00
N THR A 203 -16.15 18.17 2.81
CA THR A 203 -15.39 17.23 3.65
C THR A 203 -14.68 16.17 2.82
N ARG A 204 -15.31 15.67 1.75
CA ARG A 204 -14.62 14.79 0.77
C ARG A 204 -13.43 15.48 0.14
N GLN A 205 -13.59 16.73 -0.29
CA GLN A 205 -12.50 17.49 -0.89
C GLN A 205 -11.37 17.77 0.11
N GLU A 206 -11.69 17.96 1.40
CA GLU A 206 -10.69 18.06 2.45
C GLU A 206 -9.94 16.73 2.66
N ALA A 207 -10.66 15.61 2.69
CA ALA A 207 -10.04 14.28 2.70
C ALA A 207 -9.12 14.04 1.49
N VAL A 208 -9.54 14.46 0.30
CA VAL A 208 -8.69 14.39 -0.91
C VAL A 208 -7.41 15.20 -0.75
N ARG A 209 -7.49 16.42 -0.19
CA ARG A 209 -6.28 17.23 0.09
C ARG A 209 -5.35 16.50 1.04
N ASN A 210 -5.88 16.01 2.15
CA ASN A 210 -5.13 15.34 3.19
C ASN A 210 -4.50 14.02 2.68
N ILE A 211 -5.19 13.26 1.83
CA ILE A 211 -4.64 12.07 1.16
C ILE A 211 -3.47 12.44 0.26
N ILE A 212 -3.64 13.46 -0.60
CA ILE A 212 -2.58 13.90 -1.52
C ILE A 212 -1.37 14.42 -0.74
N ASP A 213 -1.59 15.25 0.28
CA ASP A 213 -0.50 15.78 1.10
C ASP A 213 0.24 14.66 1.84
N THR A 214 -0.48 13.66 2.37
CA THR A 214 0.13 12.48 3.00
C THR A 214 0.93 11.66 1.98
N PHE A 215 0.36 11.40 0.80
CA PHE A 215 1.03 10.68 -0.29
C PHE A 215 2.34 11.35 -0.69
N LEU A 216 2.33 12.67 -0.88
CA LEU A 216 3.52 13.44 -1.24
C LEU A 216 4.58 13.36 -0.15
N VAL A 217 4.20 13.54 1.11
CA VAL A 217 5.10 13.48 2.27
C VAL A 217 5.76 12.09 2.40
N VAL A 218 5.02 11.01 2.14
CA VAL A 218 5.57 9.65 2.18
C VAL A 218 6.58 9.42 1.06
N LEU A 219 6.28 9.87 -0.18
CA LEU A 219 7.22 9.79 -1.29
C LEU A 219 8.47 10.66 -1.09
N GLU A 220 8.31 11.88 -0.57
CA GLU A 220 9.40 12.79 -0.22
C GLU A 220 10.27 12.25 0.92
N SER A 221 9.74 11.30 1.68
CA SER A 221 10.48 10.53 2.69
C SER A 221 11.10 9.26 2.13
N ASP A 222 11.21 9.12 0.81
CA ASP A 222 11.83 7.97 0.17
C ASP A 222 11.12 6.65 0.49
N VAL A 223 9.79 6.67 0.67
CA VAL A 223 8.99 5.47 0.93
C VAL A 223 7.89 5.34 -0.12
N ALA A 224 7.65 4.11 -0.57
CA ALA A 224 6.46 3.76 -1.34
C ALA A 224 5.64 2.70 -0.60
N VAL A 225 4.32 2.89 -0.56
CA VAL A 225 3.37 1.98 0.10
C VAL A 225 2.62 1.18 -0.96
N SER A 226 2.71 -0.15 -0.89
CA SER A 226 2.10 -1.01 -1.91
C SER A 226 0.69 -1.49 -1.58
N ASP A 227 0.21 -1.31 -0.35
CA ASP A 227 -1.16 -1.63 0.08
C ASP A 227 -1.71 -0.39 0.79
N VAL A 228 -2.21 0.56 0.01
CA VAL A 228 -2.57 1.90 0.49
C VAL A 228 -3.90 1.83 1.22
N GLN A 229 -3.86 2.07 2.53
CA GLN A 229 -5.06 2.08 3.37
C GLN A 229 -5.12 3.37 4.19
N PHE A 230 -6.20 4.12 4.01
CA PHE A 230 -6.49 5.30 4.81
C PHE A 230 -7.70 5.05 5.72
N LEU A 231 -7.60 5.52 6.96
CA LEU A 231 -8.77 5.82 7.79
C LEU A 231 -9.10 7.30 7.62
N ILE A 232 -10.37 7.60 7.35
CA ILE A 232 -10.84 8.96 7.07
C ILE A 232 -11.93 9.30 8.08
N ASP A 233 -11.75 10.43 8.77
CA ASP A 233 -12.80 11.02 9.59
C ASP A 233 -13.87 11.65 8.68
N THR A 234 -15.08 11.09 8.73
CA THR A 234 -16.21 11.52 7.90
C THR A 234 -16.72 12.93 8.23
N LEU A 235 -16.34 13.49 9.39
CA LEU A 235 -16.73 14.84 9.82
C LEU A 235 -15.71 15.89 9.39
N SER A 236 -14.43 15.67 9.67
CA SER A 236 -13.37 16.65 9.40
C SER A 236 -12.68 16.47 8.05
N GLY A 237 -12.70 15.26 7.48
CA GLY A 237 -11.86 14.91 6.33
C GLY A 237 -10.39 14.71 6.70
N SER A 238 -10.06 14.64 7.99
CA SER A 238 -8.72 14.24 8.44
C SER A 238 -8.46 12.78 8.06
N VAL A 239 -7.22 12.45 7.70
CA VAL A 239 -6.85 11.10 7.25
C VAL A 239 -5.68 10.55 8.01
N LEU A 240 -5.62 9.23 8.13
CA LEU A 240 -4.52 8.50 8.72
C LEU A 240 -4.15 7.35 7.79
N LEU A 241 -2.94 7.39 7.25
CA LEU A 241 -2.33 6.26 6.55
C LEU A 241 -1.99 5.18 7.58
N ILE A 242 -2.54 4.00 7.37
CA ILE A 242 -2.36 2.82 8.22
C ILE A 242 -1.77 1.67 7.43
N ASP A 243 -1.27 0.67 8.16
CA ASP A 243 -0.76 -0.60 7.62
C ASP A 243 0.36 -0.42 6.58
N VAL A 244 1.47 0.18 7.01
CA VAL A 244 2.66 0.35 6.15
C VAL A 244 3.50 -0.92 6.03
N SER A 245 2.92 -2.10 6.29
CA SER A 245 3.64 -3.38 6.31
C SER A 245 4.21 -3.78 4.94
N GLU A 246 3.52 -3.44 3.85
CA GLU A 246 3.93 -3.69 2.46
C GLU A 246 4.63 -2.48 1.82
N SER A 247 5.36 -1.70 2.64
CA SER A 247 6.10 -0.53 2.18
C SER A 247 7.56 -0.83 1.90
N ARG A 248 8.16 -0.05 1.00
CA ARG A 248 9.56 -0.16 0.60
C ARG A 248 10.25 1.20 0.71
N MET A 249 11.49 1.19 1.19
CA MET A 249 12.39 2.35 1.13
C MET A 249 12.98 2.44 -0.27
N LEU A 250 13.05 3.64 -0.82
CA LEU A 250 13.42 3.92 -2.20
C LEU A 250 14.91 4.31 -2.30
N PRO A 251 15.62 3.91 -3.36
CA PRO A 251 17.04 4.21 -3.52
C PRO A 251 17.26 5.61 -4.11
N ILE A 252 16.81 6.66 -3.43
CA ILE A 252 16.80 8.05 -3.94
C ILE A 252 18.18 8.67 -4.23
N ASN A 253 19.25 8.03 -3.77
CA ASN A 253 20.62 8.42 -4.13
C ASN A 253 21.01 8.03 -5.57
N GLN A 254 20.09 7.43 -6.32
CA GLN A 254 20.27 7.02 -7.71
C GLN A 254 19.17 7.64 -8.58
N PRO A 255 19.48 8.00 -9.83
CA PRO A 255 18.46 8.43 -10.78
C PRO A 255 17.47 7.29 -11.06
N TRP A 256 16.21 7.65 -11.33
CA TRP A 256 15.10 6.70 -11.51
C TRP A 256 15.41 5.55 -12.47
N GLU A 257 16.11 5.82 -13.57
CA GLU A 257 16.42 4.80 -14.59
C GLU A 257 17.40 3.72 -14.10
N LYS A 258 18.08 3.97 -12.98
CA LYS A 258 18.97 3.00 -12.32
C LYS A 258 18.30 2.23 -11.19
N TRP A 259 17.07 2.60 -10.81
CA TRP A 259 16.32 1.88 -9.79
C TRP A 259 16.03 0.46 -10.25
N ASP A 260 15.92 -0.46 -9.29
CA ASP A 260 15.51 -1.80 -9.61
C ASP A 260 14.02 -1.81 -10.05
N ILE A 261 13.63 -2.79 -10.87
CA ILE A 261 12.28 -2.86 -11.44
C ILE A 261 11.19 -2.97 -10.36
N LEU A 262 11.49 -3.62 -9.23
CA LEU A 262 10.57 -3.74 -8.11
C LEU A 262 10.42 -2.40 -7.38
N ASP A 263 11.48 -1.59 -7.26
CA ASP A 263 11.38 -0.25 -6.66
C ASP A 263 10.53 0.69 -7.52
N GLN A 264 10.77 0.69 -8.84
CA GLN A 264 9.93 1.41 -9.79
C GLN A 264 8.47 0.94 -9.74
N ALA A 265 8.26 -0.38 -9.72
CA ALA A 265 6.92 -0.96 -9.65
C ALA A 265 6.21 -0.61 -8.34
N SER A 266 6.91 -0.57 -7.21
CA SER A 266 6.33 -0.17 -5.92
C SER A 266 5.86 1.29 -5.93
N VAL A 267 6.63 2.20 -6.51
CA VAL A 267 6.19 3.60 -6.67
C VAL A 267 4.98 3.71 -7.59
N LEU A 268 5.00 3.02 -8.74
CA LEU A 268 3.87 3.03 -9.67
C LEU A 268 2.61 2.43 -9.03
N ASN A 269 2.74 1.36 -8.24
CA ASN A 269 1.63 0.79 -7.50
C ASN A 269 1.08 1.77 -6.46
N PHE A 270 1.97 2.44 -5.71
CA PHE A 270 1.58 3.44 -4.72
C PHE A 270 0.76 4.57 -5.36
N ILE A 271 1.19 5.07 -6.52
CA ILE A 271 0.46 6.07 -7.31
C ILE A 271 -0.91 5.52 -7.75
N GLN A 272 -0.95 4.30 -8.29
CA GLN A 272 -2.18 3.70 -8.81
C GLN A 272 -3.22 3.47 -7.72
N GLU A 273 -2.82 2.94 -6.57
CA GLU A 273 -3.73 2.71 -5.45
C GLU A 273 -4.24 4.03 -4.85
N THR A 274 -3.35 5.02 -4.70
CA THR A 274 -3.77 6.36 -4.27
C THR A 274 -4.79 6.96 -5.25
N ARG A 275 -4.55 6.86 -6.57
CA ARG A 275 -5.51 7.32 -7.60
C ARG A 275 -6.84 6.58 -7.54
N ALA A 276 -6.83 5.28 -7.25
CA ALA A 276 -8.05 4.50 -7.12
C ALA A 276 -8.93 5.00 -5.96
N ILE A 277 -8.33 5.35 -4.82
CA ILE A 277 -9.03 5.94 -3.67
C ILE A 277 -9.61 7.31 -4.05
N LEU A 278 -8.85 8.12 -4.79
CA LEU A 278 -9.24 9.48 -5.19
C LEU A 278 -10.25 9.53 -6.36
N ALA A 279 -10.62 8.38 -6.95
CA ALA A 279 -11.37 8.32 -8.20
C ALA A 279 -12.71 9.08 -8.16
N LEU A 280 -13.39 9.09 -7.00
CA LEU A 280 -14.68 9.77 -6.81
C LEU A 280 -14.59 11.30 -6.98
N GLU A 281 -13.44 11.89 -6.67
CA GLU A 281 -13.19 13.34 -6.74
C GLU A 281 -12.01 13.63 -7.69
N SER A 282 -11.86 12.82 -8.75
CA SER A 282 -10.70 12.82 -9.65
C SER A 282 -10.38 14.19 -10.28
N GLU A 283 -11.38 14.95 -10.71
CA GLU A 283 -11.17 16.30 -11.26
C GLU A 283 -10.51 17.22 -10.23
N TYR A 284 -11.04 17.23 -9.01
CA TYR A 284 -10.52 18.05 -7.92
C TYR A 284 -9.13 17.56 -7.47
N ALA A 285 -8.93 16.25 -7.40
CA ALA A 285 -7.66 15.63 -7.06
C ALA A 285 -6.57 16.03 -8.06
N ASN A 286 -6.85 15.97 -9.36
CA ASN A 286 -5.90 16.37 -10.41
C ASN A 286 -5.54 17.86 -10.29
N GLN A 287 -6.54 18.74 -10.16
CA GLN A 287 -6.30 20.19 -9.98
C GLN A 287 -5.49 20.51 -8.71
N TYR A 288 -5.68 19.76 -7.63
CA TYR A 288 -4.91 19.96 -6.39
C TYR A 288 -3.49 19.44 -6.54
N MET A 289 -3.31 18.24 -7.11
CA MET A 289 -2.00 17.65 -7.39
C MET A 289 -1.16 18.57 -8.28
N GLU A 290 -1.70 19.04 -9.41
CA GLU A 290 -1.00 19.97 -10.32
C GLU A 290 -0.53 21.24 -9.61
N ARG A 291 -1.37 21.82 -8.74
CA ARG A 291 -0.99 22.99 -7.94
C ARG A 291 0.16 22.68 -6.98
N LYS A 292 0.14 21.52 -6.33
CA LYS A 292 1.22 21.08 -5.43
C LYS A 292 2.52 20.85 -6.18
N LEU A 293 2.46 20.18 -7.33
CA LEU A 293 3.61 19.96 -8.21
C LEU A 293 4.21 21.27 -8.72
N ALA A 294 3.37 22.23 -9.12
CA ALA A 294 3.83 23.54 -9.54
C ALA A 294 4.52 24.33 -8.41
N SER A 295 4.13 24.10 -7.15
CA SER A 295 4.74 24.76 -5.99
C SER A 295 5.98 24.06 -5.43
N ASN A 296 6.14 22.75 -5.69
CA ASN A 296 7.25 21.96 -5.16
C ASN A 296 8.42 21.90 -6.14
N SER A 297 9.63 22.21 -5.66
CA SER A 297 10.88 22.13 -6.42
C SER A 297 11.53 20.75 -6.40
N HIS A 298 10.84 19.70 -5.92
CA HIS A 298 11.43 18.37 -5.74
C HIS A 298 11.51 17.62 -7.07
N THR A 299 12.73 17.48 -7.60
CA THR A 299 13.02 16.91 -8.92
C THR A 299 12.52 15.46 -9.07
N LEU A 300 12.70 14.64 -8.03
CA LEU A 300 12.28 13.24 -8.04
C LEU A 300 10.78 13.08 -8.26
N LEU A 301 9.98 13.95 -7.64
CA LEU A 301 8.53 13.83 -7.66
C LEU A 301 7.97 14.26 -9.03
N HIS A 302 8.60 15.25 -9.67
CA HIS A 302 8.35 15.59 -11.08
C HIS A 302 8.78 14.48 -12.04
N GLU A 303 9.96 13.88 -11.84
CA GLU A 303 10.43 12.75 -12.64
C GLU A 303 9.49 11.56 -12.55
N VAL A 304 9.10 11.16 -11.34
CA VAL A 304 8.22 10.02 -11.10
C VAL A 304 6.81 10.24 -11.67
N LEU A 305 6.23 11.43 -11.49
CA LEU A 305 4.84 11.70 -11.90
C LEU A 305 4.69 12.09 -13.38
N SER A 306 5.80 12.38 -14.06
CA SER A 306 5.81 12.60 -15.52
C SER A 306 5.85 11.30 -16.33
N HIS A 307 6.07 10.15 -15.67
CA HIS A 307 6.04 8.82 -16.25
C HIS A 307 4.71 8.11 -15.95
#